data_AF-A0A0F8W0W0-F1
#
_entry.id   AF-A0A0F8W0W0-F1
#
_cell.length_a   1.000
_cell.length_b   1.000
_cell.length_c   1.000
_cell.angle_alpha   90.00
_cell.angle_beta   90.00
_cell.angle_gamma   90.00
#
_symmetry.space_group_name_H-M   'P 1'
#
loop_
_entity.id
_entity.type
_entity.pdbx_description
1 polymer ?
#
loop_
_entity_poly.entity_id
_entity_poly.type
_entity_poly.pdbx_seq_one_letter_code
_entity_poly.pdbx_strand_id
1 'polypeptide(L)'
;VLMAMGDDHTGESSTVLHQSEWAMVDAYMPVVSPAGVQEILDYGIYGWALSRFSGLWVGLKTMKDTVEATSVVNGDPNRMKLITPEFDMPDGGLSIRLGDTPHLQEARMIDYKRFAAEAFSHANKMDKRMWGKRGAKIGFAAAGKNWLDLVHALSLLNIDENEAERLGITTYKIGQTFPLDMQGFHEWADGLDLVVVVEEKRKLIEVQIKEALFNDTHRRVYGWHKGGAGMEHGEELFPTRGALDPILIAEKIGGILLEEGRETDGIRAGLEALNEARRSDNAEDIAARLPYYCAGCPHNSSTKVPEGSRAYAGIGCHYMVQWMDRETTGFTHMGGEGAN
;
A
#
# COMPACT_ATOMS: atom_id res chain seq x y z
N VAL A 1 -18.03 9.20 -6.17
CA VAL A 1 -17.62 9.38 -4.76
C VAL A 1 -16.19 8.93 -4.61
N LEU A 2 -15.39 9.72 -3.89
CA LEU A 2 -14.04 9.37 -3.47
C LEU A 2 -14.06 9.25 -1.94
N MET A 3 -13.58 8.12 -1.42
CA MET A 3 -13.51 7.84 0.00
C MET A 3 -12.04 7.82 0.41
N ALA A 4 -11.58 8.86 1.10
CA ALA A 4 -10.23 8.90 1.65
C ALA A 4 -10.17 8.05 2.92
N MET A 5 -9.34 7.01 2.93
CA MET A 5 -9.25 6.04 4.02
C MET A 5 -7.87 6.10 4.68
N GLY A 6 -7.85 6.59 5.92
CA GLY A 6 -6.66 6.71 6.75
C GLY A 6 -6.14 5.34 7.20
N ASP A 7 -4.89 5.04 6.88
CA ASP A 7 -4.19 3.83 7.34
C ASP A 7 -2.92 4.20 8.10
N ASP A 8 -2.72 3.51 9.23
CA ASP A 8 -1.57 3.64 10.11
C ASP A 8 -1.14 2.23 10.55
N HIS A 9 -0.08 1.73 9.91
CA HIS A 9 0.39 0.36 10.10
C HIS A 9 1.18 0.18 11.41
N THR A 10 1.73 1.26 11.98
CA THR A 10 2.59 1.26 13.17
C THR A 10 1.89 1.76 14.43
N GLY A 11 0.75 2.46 14.29
CA GLY A 11 -0.07 2.89 15.42
C GLY A 11 0.48 4.13 16.11
N GLU A 12 1.20 4.96 15.36
CA GLU A 12 1.77 6.20 15.89
C GLU A 12 0.71 7.29 16.12
N SER A 13 -0.31 7.32 15.25
CA SER A 13 -1.36 8.34 15.26
C SER A 13 -2.77 7.72 15.39
N SER A 14 -2.86 6.40 15.60
CA SER A 14 -4.12 5.63 15.65
C SER A 14 -4.18 4.67 16.84
N THR A 15 -5.39 4.32 17.28
CA THR A 15 -5.60 3.32 18.36
C THR A 15 -5.53 1.88 17.87
N VAL A 16 -5.52 1.68 16.55
CA VAL A 16 -5.71 0.38 15.90
C VAL A 16 -4.91 0.33 14.60
N LEU A 17 -4.13 -0.74 14.42
CA LEU A 17 -3.24 -0.95 13.27
C LEU A 17 -4.01 -1.42 12.04
N HIS A 18 -4.72 -0.51 11.38
CA HIS A 18 -5.64 -0.83 10.28
C HIS A 18 -4.99 -0.96 8.91
N GLN A 19 -5.69 -1.70 8.05
CA GLN A 19 -5.51 -1.72 6.60
C GLN A 19 -6.91 -1.66 5.98
N SER A 20 -7.31 -0.48 5.55
CA SER A 20 -8.64 -0.13 5.07
C SER A 20 -9.06 -0.87 3.80
N GLU A 21 -8.09 -1.33 3.01
CA GLU A 21 -8.29 -1.95 1.70
C GLU A 21 -9.26 -3.13 1.75
N TRP A 22 -9.22 -3.96 2.79
CA TRP A 22 -10.11 -5.12 2.90
C TRP A 22 -11.58 -4.75 3.12
N ALA A 23 -11.85 -3.64 3.82
CA ALA A 23 -13.22 -3.15 3.95
C ALA A 23 -13.74 -2.59 2.61
N MET A 24 -12.84 -1.98 1.83
CA MET A 24 -13.17 -1.46 0.49
C MET A 24 -13.38 -2.60 -0.51
N VAL A 25 -12.57 -3.65 -0.46
CA VAL A 25 -12.72 -4.86 -1.28
C VAL A 25 -14.05 -5.55 -1.01
N ASP A 26 -14.44 -5.71 0.26
CA ASP A 26 -15.76 -6.25 0.65
C ASP A 26 -16.92 -5.43 0.04
N ALA A 27 -16.77 -4.11 -0.01
CA ALA A 27 -17.73 -3.20 -0.62
C ALA A 27 -17.60 -3.04 -2.16
N TYR A 28 -16.78 -3.86 -2.85
CA TYR A 28 -16.49 -3.76 -4.28
C TYR A 28 -15.93 -2.38 -4.72
N MET A 29 -15.31 -1.64 -3.82
CA MET A 29 -14.73 -0.34 -4.11
C MET A 29 -13.34 -0.48 -4.70
N PRO A 30 -13.05 0.09 -5.88
CA PRO A 30 -11.69 0.14 -6.38
C PRO A 30 -10.80 0.91 -5.40
N VAL A 31 -9.58 0.45 -5.21
CA VAL A 31 -8.62 1.02 -4.28
C VAL A 31 -7.45 1.58 -5.08
N VAL A 32 -7.14 2.85 -4.88
CA VAL A 32 -5.94 3.50 -5.41
C VAL A 32 -4.96 3.82 -4.28
N SER A 33 -3.69 3.51 -4.50
CA SER A 33 -2.63 3.58 -3.48
C SER A 33 -1.53 4.55 -3.91
N PRO A 34 -1.64 5.84 -3.55
CA PRO A 34 -0.65 6.86 -3.91
C PRO A 34 0.66 6.64 -3.15
N ALA A 35 1.79 6.83 -3.82
CA ALA A 35 3.12 6.69 -3.23
C ALA A 35 3.59 7.93 -2.47
N GLY A 36 3.02 9.10 -2.76
CA GLY A 36 3.38 10.35 -2.11
C GLY A 36 2.41 11.49 -2.44
N VAL A 37 2.74 12.70 -1.97
CA VAL A 37 1.83 13.85 -1.97
C VAL A 37 1.30 14.22 -3.37
N GLN A 38 2.14 14.18 -4.40
CA GLN A 38 1.69 14.45 -5.78
C GLN A 38 0.63 13.45 -6.24
N GLU A 39 0.81 12.17 -5.91
CA GLU A 39 -0.11 11.12 -6.32
C GLU A 39 -1.42 11.15 -5.55
N ILE A 40 -1.45 11.69 -4.33
CA ILE A 40 -2.72 11.96 -3.64
C ILE A 40 -3.60 12.90 -4.48
N LEU A 41 -3.01 13.95 -5.08
CA LEU A 41 -3.73 14.87 -5.96
C LEU A 41 -4.14 14.19 -7.27
N ASP A 42 -3.19 13.53 -7.94
CA ASP A 42 -3.43 12.88 -9.23
C ASP A 42 -4.47 11.76 -9.11
N TYR A 43 -4.34 10.91 -8.09
CA TYR A 43 -5.21 9.76 -7.85
C TYR A 43 -6.57 10.19 -7.30
N GLY A 44 -6.67 11.35 -6.65
CA GLY A 44 -7.95 11.97 -6.31
C GLY A 44 -8.76 12.35 -7.56
N ILE A 45 -8.11 12.99 -8.54
CA ILE A 45 -8.74 13.32 -9.83
C ILE A 45 -9.12 12.04 -10.60
N TYR A 46 -8.19 11.08 -10.68
CA TYR A 46 -8.46 9.76 -11.27
C TYR A 46 -9.63 9.06 -10.59
N GLY A 47 -9.65 8.99 -9.26
CA GLY A 47 -10.68 8.28 -8.50
C GLY A 47 -12.07 8.88 -8.67
N TRP A 48 -12.19 10.20 -8.82
CA TRP A 48 -13.48 10.82 -9.19
C TRP A 48 -13.93 10.43 -10.59
N ALA A 49 -13.03 10.42 -11.57
CA ALA A 49 -13.36 10.03 -12.94
C ALA A 49 -13.73 8.54 -13.03
N LEU A 50 -12.93 7.67 -12.40
CA LEU A 50 -13.19 6.24 -12.26
C LEU A 50 -14.56 6.00 -11.63
N SER A 51 -14.86 6.68 -10.52
CA SER A 51 -16.15 6.54 -9.85
C SER A 51 -17.33 6.93 -10.73
N ARG A 52 -17.18 8.00 -11.53
CA ARG A 52 -18.21 8.43 -12.49
C ARG A 52 -18.40 7.41 -13.61
N PHE A 53 -17.32 6.82 -14.08
CA PHE A 53 -17.34 5.84 -15.15
C PHE A 53 -17.93 4.49 -14.70
N SER A 54 -17.41 3.91 -13.62
CA SER A 54 -17.80 2.57 -13.14
C SER A 54 -19.07 2.58 -12.28
N GLY A 55 -19.49 3.73 -11.77
CA GLY A 55 -20.59 3.82 -10.81
C GLY A 55 -20.27 3.20 -9.45
N LEU A 56 -19.00 2.93 -9.15
CA LEU A 56 -18.49 2.49 -7.84
C LEU A 56 -17.99 3.69 -7.03
N TRP A 57 -17.96 3.56 -5.71
CA TRP A 57 -17.14 4.46 -4.89
C TRP A 57 -15.68 4.03 -5.00
N VAL A 58 -14.76 4.99 -5.02
CA VAL A 58 -13.33 4.71 -5.12
C VAL A 58 -12.66 5.06 -3.81
N GLY A 59 -11.90 4.10 -3.29
CA GLY A 59 -11.04 4.25 -2.14
C GLY A 59 -9.73 4.91 -2.50
N LEU A 60 -9.41 6.03 -1.85
CA LEU A 60 -8.09 6.63 -1.85
C LEU A 60 -7.39 6.23 -0.56
N LYS A 61 -6.44 5.30 -0.64
CA LYS A 61 -5.63 4.91 0.53
C LYS A 61 -4.76 6.07 0.94
N THR A 62 -4.85 6.48 2.20
CA THR A 62 -4.07 7.59 2.75
C THR A 62 -3.25 7.09 3.92
N MET A 63 -2.02 6.65 3.62
CA MET A 63 -1.05 6.20 4.62
C MET A 63 -0.52 7.37 5.42
N LYS A 64 -0.38 7.22 6.74
CA LYS A 64 0.26 8.22 7.63
C LYS A 64 1.55 8.80 7.03
N ASP A 65 2.46 7.93 6.56
CA ASP A 65 3.74 8.33 5.94
C ASP A 65 3.60 9.24 4.71
N THR A 66 2.47 9.15 4.00
CA THR A 66 2.21 9.97 2.80
C THR A 66 1.41 11.24 3.11
N VAL A 67 0.55 11.21 4.12
CA VAL A 67 -0.36 12.31 4.49
C VAL A 67 0.36 13.35 5.35
N GLU A 68 1.24 12.91 6.24
CA GLU A 68 2.01 13.80 7.13
C GLU A 68 3.26 14.39 6.45
N ALA A 69 3.54 13.99 5.19
CA ALA A 69 4.68 14.46 4.43
C ALA A 69 4.45 15.86 3.82
N THR A 70 5.52 16.67 3.77
CA THR A 70 5.55 17.94 3.04
C THR A 70 6.34 17.77 1.74
N SER A 71 5.79 18.24 0.62
CA SER A 71 6.45 18.16 -0.69
C SER A 71 6.08 19.33 -1.60
N VAL A 72 6.96 19.68 -2.52
CA VAL A 72 6.64 20.61 -3.62
C VAL A 72 5.92 19.82 -4.72
N VAL A 73 4.70 20.23 -5.04
CA VAL A 73 3.82 19.52 -5.99
C VAL A 73 3.47 20.42 -7.17
N ASN A 74 3.16 19.80 -8.31
CA ASN A 74 2.53 20.46 -9.43
C ASN A 74 1.01 20.52 -9.20
N GLY A 75 0.51 21.73 -8.92
CA GLY A 75 -0.90 22.01 -8.68
C GLY A 75 -1.72 22.37 -9.91
N ASP A 76 -1.22 22.15 -11.13
CA ASP A 76 -2.01 22.36 -12.35
C ASP A 76 -3.26 21.45 -12.35
N PRO A 77 -4.48 22.03 -12.34
CA PRO A 77 -5.71 21.24 -12.31
C PRO A 77 -5.92 20.38 -13.57
N ASN A 78 -5.19 20.64 -14.66
CA ASN A 78 -5.27 19.90 -15.92
C ASN A 78 -4.10 18.93 -16.13
N ARG A 79 -3.29 18.67 -15.10
CA ARG A 79 -2.13 17.77 -15.17
C ARG A 79 -2.52 16.36 -15.63
N MET A 80 -3.63 15.83 -15.11
CA MET A 80 -4.13 14.51 -15.44
C MET A 80 -5.01 14.57 -16.70
N LYS A 81 -4.61 13.84 -17.75
CA LYS A 81 -5.40 13.65 -18.97
C LYS A 81 -5.95 12.23 -18.97
N LEU A 82 -7.21 12.10 -18.56
CA LEU A 82 -7.86 10.82 -18.40
C LEU A 82 -8.61 10.41 -19.67
N ILE A 83 -8.58 9.12 -19.96
CA ILE A 83 -9.24 8.49 -21.11
C ILE A 83 -10.46 7.73 -20.58
N THR A 84 -11.59 7.91 -21.26
CA THR A 84 -12.77 7.06 -21.06
C THR A 84 -12.70 5.93 -22.08
N PRO A 85 -12.52 4.66 -21.65
CA PRO A 85 -12.49 3.54 -22.59
C PRO A 85 -13.87 3.27 -23.17
N GLU A 86 -13.89 2.63 -24.34
CA GLU A 86 -15.08 1.92 -24.80
C GLU A 86 -15.32 0.71 -23.89
N PHE A 87 -16.58 0.53 -23.48
CA PHE A 87 -16.99 -0.54 -22.59
C PHE A 87 -18.43 -0.93 -22.90
N ASP A 88 -18.70 -2.24 -22.91
CA ASP A 88 -20.03 -2.78 -23.17
C ASP A 88 -20.96 -2.51 -21.98
N MET A 89 -21.60 -1.33 -22.00
CA MET A 89 -22.47 -0.88 -20.92
C MET A 89 -23.75 -1.72 -20.85
N PRO A 90 -24.21 -2.08 -19.64
CA PRO A 90 -25.51 -2.72 -19.47
C PRO A 90 -26.65 -1.74 -19.76
N ASP A 91 -27.85 -2.26 -20.00
CA ASP A 91 -29.04 -1.44 -20.19
C ASP A 91 -29.26 -0.46 -19.03
N GLY A 92 -29.37 0.83 -19.37
CA GLY A 92 -29.49 1.94 -18.42
C GLY A 92 -28.21 2.29 -17.65
N GLY A 93 -27.04 1.77 -18.06
CA GLY A 93 -25.73 2.15 -17.55
C GLY A 93 -25.38 1.63 -16.15
N LEU A 94 -24.29 2.14 -15.56
CA LEU A 94 -23.75 1.63 -14.30
C LEU A 94 -24.21 2.40 -13.05
N SER A 95 -24.80 3.58 -13.21
CA SER A 95 -25.21 4.40 -12.08
C SER A 95 -26.39 3.79 -11.29
N ILE A 96 -26.51 4.22 -10.02
CA ILE A 96 -27.66 3.89 -9.17
C ILE A 96 -28.96 4.43 -9.81
N ARG A 97 -30.06 3.68 -9.69
CA ARG A 97 -31.35 4.02 -10.30
C ARG A 97 -32.51 3.66 -9.37
N LEU A 98 -33.66 4.29 -9.58
CA LEU A 98 -34.89 4.03 -8.81
C LEU A 98 -35.61 2.77 -9.34
N GLY A 99 -36.26 2.03 -8.44
CA GLY A 99 -37.02 0.81 -8.80
C GLY A 99 -36.15 -0.41 -9.09
N ASP A 100 -34.86 -0.35 -8.73
CA ASP A 100 -33.88 -1.40 -8.96
C ASP A 100 -34.05 -2.55 -7.97
N THR A 101 -34.30 -3.77 -8.45
CA THR A 101 -34.44 -4.93 -7.56
C THR A 101 -33.07 -5.35 -7.02
N PRO A 102 -32.99 -6.00 -5.84
CA PRO A 102 -31.71 -6.47 -5.29
C PRO A 102 -30.91 -7.34 -6.27
N HIS A 103 -31.57 -8.23 -7.02
CA HIS A 103 -30.93 -9.09 -8.02
C HIS A 103 -30.32 -8.29 -9.20
N LEU A 104 -31.01 -7.23 -9.65
CA LEU A 104 -30.48 -6.37 -10.71
C LEU A 104 -29.30 -5.53 -10.23
N GLN A 105 -29.31 -5.11 -8.96
CA GLN A 105 -28.19 -4.41 -8.33
C GLN A 105 -26.95 -5.32 -8.24
N GLU A 106 -27.13 -6.56 -7.79
CA GLU A 106 -26.07 -7.57 -7.69
C GLU A 106 -25.49 -7.88 -9.07
N ALA A 107 -26.31 -8.25 -10.06
CA ALA A 107 -25.85 -8.54 -11.41
C ALA A 107 -25.05 -7.38 -12.01
N ARG A 108 -25.52 -6.13 -11.83
CA ARG A 108 -24.77 -4.95 -12.30
C ARG A 108 -23.42 -4.79 -11.59
N MET A 109 -23.35 -5.05 -10.29
CA MET A 109 -22.11 -4.96 -9.51
C MET A 109 -21.09 -6.01 -9.95
N ILE A 110 -21.52 -7.28 -10.00
CA ILE A 110 -20.66 -8.44 -10.26
C ILE A 110 -20.27 -8.53 -11.74
N ASP A 111 -21.24 -8.39 -12.64
CA ASP A 111 -21.03 -8.70 -14.06
C ASP A 111 -20.48 -7.50 -14.85
N TYR A 112 -20.58 -6.27 -14.32
CA TYR A 112 -20.19 -5.06 -15.06
C TYR A 112 -19.29 -4.10 -14.29
N LYS A 113 -19.69 -3.64 -13.10
CA LYS A 113 -19.01 -2.51 -12.45
C LYS A 113 -17.53 -2.78 -12.13
N ARG A 114 -17.22 -3.99 -11.64
CA ARG A 114 -15.83 -4.41 -11.38
C ARG A 114 -14.98 -4.35 -12.66
N PHE A 115 -15.48 -4.92 -13.75
CA PHE A 115 -14.78 -4.93 -15.04
C PHE A 115 -14.68 -3.55 -15.67
N ALA A 116 -15.67 -2.68 -15.47
CA ALA A 116 -15.57 -1.27 -15.88
C ALA A 116 -14.44 -0.56 -15.13
N ALA A 117 -14.26 -0.83 -13.83
CA ALA A 117 -13.16 -0.26 -13.08
C ALA A 117 -11.78 -0.76 -13.53
N GLU A 118 -11.69 -2.04 -13.89
CA GLU A 118 -10.47 -2.63 -14.46
C GLU A 118 -10.14 -2.02 -15.84
N ALA A 119 -11.12 -1.95 -16.75
CA ALA A 119 -10.96 -1.37 -18.08
C ALA A 119 -10.55 0.11 -18.02
N PHE A 120 -11.11 0.87 -17.09
CA PHE A 120 -10.72 2.26 -16.87
C PHE A 120 -9.28 2.40 -16.36
N SER A 121 -8.85 1.52 -15.45
CA SER A 121 -7.47 1.46 -14.96
C SER A 121 -6.49 1.20 -16.10
N HIS A 122 -6.77 0.19 -16.91
CA HIS A 122 -5.96 -0.18 -18.07
C HIS A 122 -5.82 0.95 -19.08
N ALA A 123 -6.94 1.55 -19.49
CA ALA A 123 -6.96 2.64 -20.46
C ALA A 123 -6.19 3.89 -19.99
N ASN A 124 -6.17 4.13 -18.68
CA ASN A 124 -5.45 5.25 -18.07
C ASN A 124 -4.02 4.90 -17.63
N LYS A 125 -3.58 3.65 -17.84
CA LYS A 125 -2.25 3.16 -17.47
C LYS A 125 -1.91 3.47 -16.02
N MET A 126 -2.85 3.19 -15.11
CA MET A 126 -2.61 3.41 -13.69
C MET A 126 -1.43 2.58 -13.19
N ASP A 127 -1.36 1.34 -13.65
CA ASP A 127 -0.24 0.47 -13.41
C ASP A 127 0.79 0.64 -14.54
N LYS A 128 2.08 0.70 -14.20
CA LYS A 128 3.14 1.07 -15.13
C LYS A 128 4.38 0.23 -14.93
N ARG A 129 4.95 -0.24 -16.05
CA ARG A 129 6.37 -0.62 -16.08
C ARG A 129 7.20 0.65 -15.88
N MET A 130 7.99 0.69 -14.82
CA MET A 130 8.79 1.87 -14.49
C MET A 130 10.22 1.72 -15.00
N TRP A 131 10.86 0.57 -14.75
CA TRP A 131 12.20 0.25 -15.26
C TRP A 131 12.22 -1.03 -16.07
N GLY A 132 13.24 -1.16 -16.92
CA GLY A 132 13.49 -2.34 -17.74
C GLY A 132 12.54 -2.46 -18.92
N LYS A 133 12.66 -3.58 -19.64
CA LYS A 133 11.94 -3.83 -20.90
C LYS A 133 11.44 -5.26 -21.00
N ARG A 134 10.65 -5.53 -22.05
CA ARG A 134 10.22 -6.90 -22.39
C ARG A 134 11.43 -7.82 -22.54
N GLY A 135 11.31 -9.06 -22.05
CA GLY A 135 12.41 -10.03 -22.02
C GLY A 135 13.23 -10.07 -20.73
N ALA A 136 12.93 -9.19 -19.76
CA ALA A 136 13.42 -9.33 -18.38
C ALA A 136 13.04 -10.71 -17.80
N LYS A 137 13.80 -11.17 -16.80
CA LYS A 137 13.59 -12.45 -16.12
C LYS A 137 13.06 -12.31 -14.69
N ILE A 138 13.34 -11.19 -14.04
CA ILE A 138 12.89 -10.93 -12.67
C ILE A 138 12.09 -9.62 -12.67
N GLY A 139 10.87 -9.67 -12.11
CA GLY A 139 10.00 -8.52 -11.96
C GLY A 139 9.76 -8.17 -10.49
N PHE A 140 9.90 -6.90 -10.12
CA PHE A 140 9.50 -6.39 -8.80
C PHE A 140 8.23 -5.55 -8.92
N ALA A 141 7.18 -5.90 -8.16
CA ALA A 141 5.91 -5.19 -8.16
C ALA A 141 5.62 -4.57 -6.78
N ALA A 142 5.21 -3.31 -6.75
CA ALA A 142 4.85 -2.61 -5.51
C ALA A 142 3.83 -1.50 -5.78
N ALA A 143 3.16 -1.05 -4.72
CA ALA A 143 2.18 0.04 -4.75
C ALA A 143 2.42 1.02 -3.60
N GLY A 144 1.88 2.23 -3.71
CA GLY A 144 1.90 3.22 -2.63
C GLY A 144 3.32 3.47 -2.09
N LYS A 145 3.44 3.65 -0.78
CA LYS A 145 4.71 3.87 -0.08
C LYS A 145 5.77 2.80 -0.43
N ASN A 146 5.37 1.52 -0.48
CA ASN A 146 6.28 0.40 -0.80
C ASN A 146 6.93 0.54 -2.18
N TRP A 147 6.33 1.28 -3.11
CA TRP A 147 6.99 1.62 -4.37
C TRP A 147 8.25 2.47 -4.13
N LEU A 148 8.17 3.49 -3.26
CA LEU A 148 9.32 4.32 -2.90
C LEU A 148 10.35 3.51 -2.12
N ASP A 149 9.90 2.65 -1.21
CA ASP A 149 10.79 1.78 -0.43
C ASP A 149 11.53 0.77 -1.32
N LEU A 150 10.86 0.21 -2.34
CA LEU A 150 11.48 -0.64 -3.36
C LEU A 150 12.54 0.13 -4.17
N VAL A 151 12.22 1.34 -4.64
CA VAL A 151 13.19 2.17 -5.39
C VAL A 151 14.40 2.50 -4.52
N HIS A 152 14.19 2.85 -3.25
CA HIS A 152 15.27 3.11 -2.31
C HIS A 152 16.10 1.85 -2.05
N ALA A 153 15.47 0.69 -1.86
CA ALA A 153 16.13 -0.58 -1.67
C ALA A 153 17.03 -0.96 -2.87
N LEU A 154 16.55 -0.75 -4.10
CA LEU A 154 17.36 -0.96 -5.31
C LEU A 154 18.57 -0.02 -5.33
N SER A 155 18.39 1.25 -4.94
CA SER A 155 19.50 2.21 -4.82
C SER A 155 20.53 1.79 -3.76
N LEU A 156 20.11 1.25 -2.61
CA LEU A 156 21.00 0.75 -1.55
C LEU A 156 21.84 -0.44 -2.04
N LEU A 157 21.33 -1.21 -3.01
CA LEU A 157 22.03 -2.30 -3.68
C LEU A 157 22.86 -1.85 -4.90
N ASN A 158 23.00 -0.53 -5.11
CA ASN A 158 23.66 0.07 -6.28
C ASN A 158 23.03 -0.35 -7.62
N ILE A 159 21.71 -0.54 -7.65
CA ILE A 159 20.94 -0.86 -8.86
C ILE A 159 20.18 0.39 -9.30
N ASP A 160 20.67 1.01 -10.38
CA ASP A 160 19.93 2.02 -11.13
C ASP A 160 19.14 1.39 -12.29
N GLU A 161 18.47 2.22 -13.10
CA GLU A 161 17.67 1.73 -14.24
C GLU A 161 18.53 0.99 -15.28
N ASN A 162 19.75 1.46 -15.55
CA ASN A 162 20.65 0.84 -16.53
C ASN A 162 21.15 -0.52 -16.03
N GLU A 163 21.50 -0.59 -14.75
CA GLU A 163 21.95 -1.82 -14.11
C GLU A 163 20.81 -2.83 -14.01
N ALA A 164 19.59 -2.38 -13.67
CA ALA A 164 18.40 -3.22 -13.71
C ALA A 164 18.19 -3.83 -15.10
N GLU A 165 18.31 -3.03 -16.17
CA GLU A 165 18.19 -3.54 -17.54
C GLU A 165 19.29 -4.56 -17.88
N ARG A 166 20.55 -4.29 -17.51
CA ARG A 166 21.69 -5.20 -17.72
C ARG A 166 21.49 -6.55 -17.01
N LEU A 167 20.91 -6.52 -15.81
CA LEU A 167 20.61 -7.70 -15.01
C LEU A 167 19.34 -8.45 -15.46
N GLY A 168 18.58 -7.90 -16.41
CA GLY A 168 17.30 -8.47 -16.84
C GLY A 168 16.22 -8.33 -15.77
N ILE A 169 16.23 -7.22 -15.05
CA ILE A 169 15.24 -6.84 -14.03
C ILE A 169 14.25 -5.85 -14.63
N THR A 170 13.00 -5.93 -14.20
CA THR A 170 11.98 -4.91 -14.47
C THR A 170 11.17 -4.60 -13.23
N THR A 171 10.62 -3.39 -13.17
CA THR A 171 9.79 -2.95 -12.05
C THR A 171 8.40 -2.55 -12.53
N TYR A 172 7.39 -2.84 -11.72
CA TYR A 172 5.98 -2.55 -12.00
C TYR A 172 5.37 -1.80 -10.82
N LYS A 173 4.98 -0.55 -11.07
CA LYS A 173 4.27 0.25 -10.10
C LYS A 173 2.78 0.05 -10.30
N ILE A 174 2.10 -0.40 -9.24
CA ILE A 174 0.65 -0.58 -9.21
C ILE A 174 0.03 0.68 -8.62
N GLY A 175 -0.86 1.32 -9.38
CA GLY A 175 -1.61 2.50 -8.96
C GLY A 175 -2.99 2.15 -8.41
N GLN A 176 -3.68 1.19 -9.03
CA GLN A 176 -4.96 0.66 -8.57
C GLN A 176 -4.76 -0.75 -8.00
N THR A 177 -4.71 -0.86 -6.67
CA THR A 177 -4.43 -2.14 -5.98
C THR A 177 -5.61 -3.10 -6.01
N PHE A 178 -6.82 -2.61 -6.27
CA PHE A 178 -8.00 -3.44 -6.53
C PHE A 178 -9.03 -2.70 -7.40
N PRO A 179 -9.72 -3.37 -8.32
CA PRO A 179 -9.23 -4.59 -8.99
C PRO A 179 -7.93 -4.27 -9.75
N LEU A 180 -6.97 -5.21 -9.72
CA LEU A 180 -5.73 -5.12 -10.51
C LEU A 180 -6.04 -5.08 -12.02
N ASP A 181 -5.27 -4.31 -12.79
CA ASP A 181 -5.31 -4.39 -14.26
C ASP A 181 -4.70 -5.72 -14.72
N MET A 182 -5.54 -6.75 -14.94
CA MET A 182 -5.05 -8.08 -15.28
C MET A 182 -4.41 -8.10 -16.66
N GLN A 183 -4.94 -7.34 -17.62
CA GLN A 183 -4.36 -7.27 -18.96
C GLN A 183 -2.96 -6.66 -18.93
N GLY A 184 -2.82 -5.47 -18.33
CA GLY A 184 -1.52 -4.80 -18.19
C GLY A 184 -0.52 -5.62 -17.39
N PHE A 185 -0.99 -6.29 -16.33
CA PHE A 185 -0.15 -7.21 -15.55
C PHE A 185 0.35 -8.39 -16.38
N HIS A 186 -0.51 -9.06 -17.14
CA HIS A 186 -0.10 -10.18 -18.02
C HIS A 186 0.90 -9.73 -19.08
N GLU A 187 0.67 -8.57 -19.71
CA GLU A 187 1.60 -8.00 -20.68
C GLU A 187 2.95 -7.61 -20.06
N TRP A 188 2.95 -7.21 -18.78
CA TRP A 188 4.17 -6.91 -18.05
C TRP A 188 4.94 -8.18 -17.67
N ALA A 189 4.21 -9.18 -17.18
CA ALA A 189 4.73 -10.44 -16.65
C ALA A 189 5.23 -11.40 -17.73
N ASP A 190 4.84 -11.21 -18.98
CA ASP A 190 5.31 -12.01 -20.11
C ASP A 190 6.85 -12.12 -20.15
N GLY A 191 7.35 -13.35 -20.26
CA GLY A 191 8.78 -13.66 -20.25
C GLY A 191 9.48 -13.69 -18.89
N LEU A 192 8.84 -13.22 -17.80
CA LEU A 192 9.40 -13.30 -16.45
C LEU A 192 9.44 -14.74 -15.93
N ASP A 193 10.52 -15.11 -15.26
CA ASP A 193 10.66 -16.39 -14.54
C ASP A 193 10.28 -16.22 -13.05
N LEU A 194 10.44 -15.00 -12.51
CA LEU A 194 10.14 -14.65 -11.13
C LEU A 194 9.46 -13.29 -11.02
N VAL A 195 8.39 -13.22 -10.22
CA VAL A 195 7.75 -11.98 -9.76
C VAL A 195 7.90 -11.88 -8.24
N VAL A 196 8.39 -10.75 -7.75
CA VAL A 196 8.53 -10.44 -6.34
C VAL A 196 7.60 -9.28 -6.00
N VAL A 197 6.63 -9.52 -5.14
CA VAL A 197 5.63 -8.55 -4.71
C VAL A 197 6.07 -7.95 -3.38
N VAL A 198 6.41 -6.66 -3.37
CA VAL A 198 6.78 -5.91 -2.17
C VAL A 198 5.54 -5.22 -1.64
N GLU A 199 4.85 -5.88 -0.69
CA GLU A 199 3.54 -5.47 -0.20
C GLU A 199 3.47 -5.49 1.33
N GLU A 200 2.77 -4.49 1.89
CA GLU A 200 2.37 -4.40 3.28
C GLU A 200 0.92 -3.89 3.35
N LYS A 201 0.09 -4.29 4.31
CA LYS A 201 0.31 -5.23 5.41
C LYS A 201 -0.12 -6.65 4.99
N ARG A 202 -1.42 -6.97 5.03
CA ARG A 202 -1.93 -8.24 4.49
C ARG A 202 -1.90 -8.22 2.96
N LYS A 203 -1.63 -9.38 2.37
CA LYS A 203 -1.55 -9.61 0.92
C LYS A 203 -2.85 -9.39 0.15
N LEU A 204 -2.98 -8.27 -0.56
CA LEU A 204 -4.05 -7.98 -1.51
C LEU A 204 -3.55 -8.12 -2.96
N ILE A 205 -2.40 -7.53 -3.27
CA ILE A 205 -1.77 -7.57 -4.59
C ILE A 205 -1.22 -8.97 -4.88
N GLU A 206 -0.50 -9.57 -3.93
CA GLU A 206 0.08 -10.91 -4.12
C GLU A 206 -1.00 -11.95 -4.47
N VAL A 207 -2.18 -11.86 -3.83
CA VAL A 207 -3.29 -12.81 -4.06
C VAL A 207 -3.81 -12.68 -5.49
N GLN A 208 -4.06 -11.45 -5.95
CA GLN A 208 -4.53 -11.19 -7.33
C GLN A 208 -3.50 -11.61 -8.37
N ILE A 209 -2.20 -11.38 -8.11
CA ILE A 209 -1.12 -11.82 -9.00
C ILE A 209 -1.04 -13.35 -9.07
N LYS A 210 -1.15 -14.04 -7.93
CA LYS A 210 -1.15 -15.50 -7.88
C LYS A 210 -2.38 -16.09 -8.56
N GLU A 211 -3.53 -15.44 -8.45
CA GLU A 211 -4.76 -15.81 -9.16
C GLU A 211 -4.59 -15.63 -10.67
N ALA A 212 -4.07 -14.48 -11.12
CA ALA A 212 -3.80 -14.21 -12.53
C ALA A 212 -2.83 -15.24 -13.15
N LEU A 213 -1.84 -15.65 -12.37
CA LEU A 213 -0.81 -16.62 -12.79
C LEU A 213 -1.15 -18.07 -12.42
N PHE A 214 -2.37 -18.37 -11.98
CA PHE A 214 -2.68 -19.69 -11.42
C PHE A 214 -2.42 -20.87 -12.39
N ASN A 215 -2.70 -20.66 -13.69
CA ASN A 215 -2.45 -21.66 -14.73
C ASN A 215 -1.01 -21.65 -15.27
N ASP A 216 -0.18 -20.71 -14.83
CA ASP A 216 1.21 -20.58 -15.22
C ASP A 216 2.08 -21.41 -14.26
N THR A 217 2.62 -22.52 -14.76
CA THR A 217 3.47 -23.42 -13.96
C THR A 217 4.96 -23.08 -14.04
N HIS A 218 5.38 -22.12 -14.87
CA HIS A 218 6.79 -21.78 -15.06
C HIS A 218 7.23 -20.58 -14.21
N ARG A 219 6.31 -19.67 -13.88
CA ARG A 219 6.61 -18.45 -13.14
C ARG A 219 6.44 -18.62 -11.64
N ARG A 220 7.46 -18.23 -10.88
CA ARG A 220 7.39 -18.15 -9.42
C ARG A 220 6.88 -16.78 -8.98
N VAL A 221 6.12 -16.76 -7.89
CA VAL A 221 5.66 -15.52 -7.24
C VAL A 221 6.10 -15.53 -5.78
N TYR A 222 6.96 -14.59 -5.41
CA TYR A 222 7.37 -14.32 -4.04
C TYR A 222 6.62 -13.09 -3.51
N GLY A 223 6.29 -13.10 -2.23
CA GLY A 223 5.55 -12.01 -1.58
C GLY A 223 5.70 -12.13 -0.07
N TRP A 224 4.64 -12.50 0.65
CA TRP A 224 4.73 -12.81 2.08
C TRP A 224 5.79 -13.88 2.38
N HIS A 225 5.84 -14.94 1.58
CA HIS A 225 6.85 -15.99 1.69
C HIS A 225 7.57 -16.22 0.36
N LYS A 226 8.78 -16.78 0.43
CA LYS A 226 9.40 -17.47 -0.72
C LYS A 226 8.63 -18.77 -0.97
N GLY A 227 7.99 -18.91 -2.14
CA GLY A 227 7.26 -20.12 -2.54
C GLY A 227 5.92 -19.87 -3.23
N GLY A 228 5.55 -20.79 -4.13
CA GLY A 228 4.31 -20.75 -4.91
C GLY A 228 3.06 -21.17 -4.11
N ALA A 229 1.88 -20.99 -4.70
CA ALA A 229 0.64 -21.46 -4.11
C ALA A 229 0.70 -22.99 -3.87
N GLY A 230 0.58 -23.43 -2.61
CA GLY A 230 0.57 -24.85 -2.24
C GLY A 230 1.88 -25.45 -1.73
N MET A 231 2.97 -24.68 -1.59
CA MET A 231 4.15 -25.14 -0.85
C MET A 231 3.96 -24.89 0.66
N GLU A 232 4.48 -25.78 1.51
CA GLU A 232 4.68 -25.48 2.95
C GLU A 232 5.37 -24.12 3.06
N HIS A 233 4.83 -23.22 3.89
CA HIS A 233 5.28 -21.83 3.96
C HIS A 233 6.80 -21.77 4.10
N GLY A 234 7.49 -21.31 3.04
CA GLY A 234 8.94 -21.11 3.04
C GLY A 234 9.33 -19.95 3.96
N GLU A 235 10.57 -19.47 3.83
CA GLU A 235 11.04 -18.29 4.57
C GLU A 235 10.07 -17.10 4.41
N GLU A 236 9.68 -16.48 5.53
CA GLU A 236 8.94 -15.20 5.50
C GLU A 236 9.84 -14.13 4.88
N LEU A 237 9.37 -13.54 3.79
CA LEU A 237 10.10 -12.57 2.98
C LEU A 237 9.67 -11.15 3.37
N PHE A 238 8.38 -10.83 3.19
CA PHE A 238 7.80 -9.55 3.61
C PHE A 238 6.70 -9.77 4.65
N PRO A 239 6.89 -9.34 5.92
CA PRO A 239 5.94 -9.62 6.98
C PRO A 239 4.58 -8.96 6.73
N THR A 240 3.50 -9.67 7.03
CA THR A 240 2.13 -9.12 6.95
C THR A 240 1.71 -8.35 8.21
N ARG A 241 2.68 -7.84 8.98
CA ARG A 241 2.46 -7.08 10.21
C ARG A 241 3.49 -5.97 10.34
N GLY A 242 3.06 -4.85 10.91
CA GLY A 242 3.87 -3.63 10.99
C GLY A 242 4.02 -2.97 9.63
N ALA A 243 5.10 -2.20 9.49
CA ALA A 243 5.54 -1.60 8.23
C ALA A 243 6.87 -2.23 7.80
N LEU A 244 7.09 -2.28 6.50
CA LEU A 244 8.33 -2.66 5.85
C LEU A 244 9.31 -1.49 5.94
N ASP A 245 10.56 -1.88 6.17
CA ASP A 245 11.72 -1.01 6.15
C ASP A 245 12.45 -1.19 4.81
N PRO A 246 12.81 -0.11 4.09
CA PRO A 246 13.69 -0.17 2.92
C PRO A 246 14.95 -1.02 3.11
N ILE A 247 15.56 -1.05 4.30
CA ILE A 247 16.75 -1.86 4.59
C ILE A 247 16.41 -3.35 4.53
N LEU A 248 15.31 -3.77 5.19
CA LEU A 248 14.82 -5.15 5.10
C LEU A 248 14.51 -5.52 3.64
N ILE A 249 13.86 -4.63 2.89
CA ILE A 249 13.55 -4.87 1.47
C ILE A 249 14.84 -5.06 0.68
N ALA A 250 15.86 -4.23 0.88
CA ALA A 250 17.15 -4.34 0.21
C ALA A 250 17.87 -5.66 0.56
N GLU A 251 17.90 -6.06 1.83
CA GLU A 251 18.49 -7.33 2.26
C GLU A 251 17.81 -8.52 1.55
N LYS A 252 16.47 -8.55 1.56
CA LYS A 252 15.69 -9.64 0.95
C LYS A 252 15.83 -9.68 -0.57
N ILE A 253 15.75 -8.53 -1.24
CA ILE A 253 15.94 -8.44 -2.70
C ILE A 253 17.37 -8.82 -3.09
N GLY A 254 18.37 -8.30 -2.38
CA GLY A 254 19.76 -8.64 -2.64
C GLY A 254 20.00 -10.15 -2.52
N GLY A 255 19.49 -10.79 -1.47
CA GLY A 255 19.54 -12.24 -1.31
C GLY A 255 18.90 -13.00 -2.49
N ILE A 256 17.71 -12.57 -2.94
CA ILE A 256 17.05 -13.14 -4.12
C ILE A 256 17.93 -12.98 -5.37
N LEU A 257 18.52 -11.81 -5.60
CA LEU A 257 19.37 -11.57 -6.77
C LEU A 257 20.63 -12.44 -6.76
N LEU A 258 21.24 -12.68 -5.60
CA LEU A 258 22.35 -13.64 -5.48
C LEU A 258 21.89 -15.07 -5.83
N GLU A 259 20.75 -15.51 -5.29
CA GLU A 259 20.17 -16.84 -5.54
C GLU A 259 19.82 -17.06 -7.03
N GLU A 260 19.34 -16.02 -7.71
CA GLU A 260 19.00 -16.04 -9.13
C GLU A 260 20.21 -15.80 -10.05
N GLY A 261 21.43 -15.77 -9.52
CA GLY A 261 22.66 -15.60 -10.29
C GLY A 261 22.81 -14.22 -10.93
N ARG A 262 22.19 -13.19 -10.36
CA ARG A 262 22.24 -11.77 -10.78
C ARG A 262 23.17 -10.92 -9.93
N GLU A 263 24.13 -11.57 -9.28
CA GLU A 263 25.09 -10.91 -8.41
C GLU A 263 26.07 -10.00 -9.16
N THR A 264 26.45 -8.91 -8.49
CA THR A 264 27.44 -7.95 -8.97
C THR A 264 28.26 -7.45 -7.78
N ASP A 265 29.44 -6.91 -8.05
CA ASP A 265 30.26 -6.29 -6.99
C ASP A 265 29.49 -5.15 -6.29
N GLY A 266 28.66 -4.41 -7.03
CA GLY A 266 27.80 -3.35 -6.49
C GLY A 266 26.73 -3.88 -5.52
N ILE A 267 26.05 -4.99 -5.88
CA ILE A 267 25.05 -5.62 -5.00
C ILE A 267 25.71 -6.18 -3.74
N ARG A 268 26.87 -6.84 -3.88
CA ARG A 268 27.62 -7.37 -2.74
C ARG A 268 28.07 -6.25 -1.80
N ALA A 269 28.64 -5.18 -2.35
CA ALA A 269 29.06 -4.02 -1.58
C ALA A 269 27.88 -3.34 -0.86
N GLY A 270 26.72 -3.23 -1.52
CA GLY A 270 25.49 -2.71 -0.91
C GLY A 270 25.05 -3.57 0.28
N LEU A 271 24.97 -4.89 0.11
CA LEU A 271 24.65 -5.82 1.20
C LEU A 271 25.65 -5.77 2.35
N GLU A 272 26.95 -5.64 2.07
CA GLU A 272 27.99 -5.48 3.09
C GLU A 272 27.81 -4.17 3.88
N ALA A 273 27.53 -3.06 3.19
CA ALA A 273 27.29 -1.77 3.82
C ALA A 273 26.05 -1.80 4.74
N LEU A 274 24.97 -2.45 4.33
CA LEU A 274 23.77 -2.63 5.16
C LEU A 274 24.08 -3.45 6.43
N ASN A 275 24.84 -4.53 6.29
CA ASN A 275 25.26 -5.35 7.43
C ASN A 275 26.14 -4.56 8.41
N GLU A 276 27.05 -3.73 7.92
CA GLU A 276 27.93 -2.91 8.75
C GLU A 276 27.18 -1.79 9.47
N ALA A 277 26.24 -1.13 8.79
CA ALA A 277 25.36 -0.12 9.39
C ALA A 277 24.56 -0.71 10.56
N ARG A 278 24.00 -1.91 10.38
CA ARG A 278 23.25 -2.62 11.41
C ARG A 278 24.11 -3.02 12.62
N ARG A 279 25.37 -3.43 12.40
CA ARG A 279 26.32 -3.70 13.48
C ARG A 279 26.77 -2.43 14.22
N SER A 280 26.75 -1.30 13.53
CA SER A 280 27.12 0.00 14.12
C SER A 280 26.01 0.58 14.97
N ASP A 281 24.76 0.19 14.74
CA ASP A 281 23.56 0.61 15.48
C ASP A 281 23.36 -0.12 16.82
N ASN A 282 24.44 -0.61 17.44
CA ASN A 282 24.43 -1.26 18.76
C ASN A 282 24.39 -0.26 19.91
N ALA A 283 23.92 0.97 19.68
CA ALA A 283 23.80 1.97 20.73
C ALA A 283 22.70 1.52 21.70
N GLU A 284 23.07 1.25 22.96
CA GLU A 284 22.08 1.05 24.03
C GLU A 284 21.20 2.30 24.11
N ASP A 285 19.89 2.12 24.05
CA ASP A 285 18.91 3.21 24.13
C ASP A 285 19.08 3.92 25.49
N ILE A 286 19.76 5.07 25.48
CA ILE A 286 20.40 5.66 26.68
C ILE A 286 19.37 6.10 27.75
N ALA A 287 18.09 6.24 27.39
CA ALA A 287 16.95 6.22 28.30
C ALA A 287 15.66 6.44 27.50
N ALA A 288 14.76 5.45 27.50
CA ALA A 288 13.40 5.65 27.02
C ALA A 288 12.67 6.64 27.94
N ARG A 289 12.46 7.88 27.46
CA ARG A 289 11.64 8.87 28.19
C ARG A 289 10.18 8.65 27.84
N LEU A 290 9.35 8.46 28.85
CA LEU A 290 7.90 8.48 28.69
C LEU A 290 7.45 9.82 28.09
N PRO A 291 6.74 9.82 26.95
CA PRO A 291 6.14 11.03 26.41
C PRO A 291 5.20 11.68 27.44
N TYR A 292 5.28 13.00 27.56
CA TYR A 292 4.44 13.77 28.49
C TYR A 292 3.86 14.99 27.77
N TYR A 293 2.84 15.60 28.37
CA TYR A 293 2.23 16.80 27.82
C TYR A 293 3.23 17.95 27.71
N CYS A 294 3.16 18.68 26.60
CA CYS A 294 3.92 19.91 26.41
C CYS A 294 3.66 20.90 27.55
N ALA A 295 4.65 21.75 27.85
CA ALA A 295 4.48 22.83 28.81
C ALA A 295 3.31 23.75 28.40
N GLY A 296 2.38 24.01 29.33
CA GLY A 296 1.18 24.81 29.05
C GLY A 296 0.07 24.09 28.28
N CYS A 297 0.23 22.80 27.97
CA CYS A 297 -0.84 22.03 27.33
C CYS A 297 -2.05 21.93 28.29
N PRO A 298 -3.28 22.24 27.82
CA PRO A 298 -4.49 22.19 28.65
C PRO A 298 -4.79 20.78 29.18
N HIS A 299 -4.27 19.73 28.53
CA HIS A 299 -4.40 18.36 29.03
C HIS A 299 -3.75 18.13 30.40
N ASN A 300 -2.76 18.93 30.80
CA ASN A 300 -2.14 18.80 32.13
C ASN A 300 -3.13 18.99 33.30
N SER A 301 -4.19 19.77 33.08
CA SER A 301 -5.28 19.95 34.06
C SER A 301 -6.53 19.20 33.65
N SER A 302 -6.89 19.16 32.35
CA SER A 302 -8.16 18.60 31.89
C SER A 302 -8.27 17.09 32.07
N THR A 303 -7.15 16.36 32.18
CA THR A 303 -7.16 14.91 32.40
C THR A 303 -7.07 14.52 33.89
N LYS A 304 -7.16 15.49 34.80
CA LYS A 304 -7.40 15.23 36.23
C LYS A 304 -8.90 15.16 36.47
N VAL A 305 -9.38 13.99 36.87
CA VAL A 305 -10.80 13.78 37.18
C VAL A 305 -11.07 13.93 38.68
N PRO A 306 -12.32 14.22 39.08
CA PRO A 306 -12.71 14.24 40.50
C PRO A 306 -12.44 12.92 41.20
N GLU A 307 -12.22 12.97 42.51
CA GLU A 307 -11.99 11.78 43.34
C GLU A 307 -13.14 10.77 43.19
N GLY A 308 -12.80 9.48 43.08
CA GLY A 308 -13.76 8.39 42.86
C GLY A 308 -14.32 8.29 41.43
N SER A 309 -13.91 9.19 40.52
CA SER A 309 -14.27 9.12 39.11
C SER A 309 -13.21 8.39 38.30
N ARG A 310 -13.60 7.86 37.15
CA ARG A 310 -12.71 7.30 36.13
C ARG A 310 -12.98 7.96 34.79
N ALA A 311 -11.95 8.12 33.97
CA ALA A 311 -12.09 8.57 32.58
C ALA A 311 -11.57 7.52 31.58
N TYR A 312 -11.94 7.72 30.32
CA TYR A 312 -11.38 7.04 29.16
C TYR A 312 -10.64 8.07 28.29
N ALA A 313 -9.56 7.65 27.64
CA ALA A 313 -8.80 8.53 26.76
C ALA A 313 -9.38 8.59 25.33
N GLY A 314 -9.29 9.76 24.70
CA GLY A 314 -9.33 9.89 23.24
C GLY A 314 -7.96 9.63 22.61
N ILE A 315 -7.92 9.57 21.27
CA ILE A 315 -6.69 9.41 20.48
C ILE A 315 -5.87 10.72 20.42
N GLY A 316 -4.59 10.63 20.03
CA GLY A 316 -3.66 11.75 19.95
C GLY A 316 -3.02 12.06 21.30
N CYS A 317 -2.70 13.33 21.58
CA CYS A 317 -2.05 13.71 22.83
C CYS A 317 -2.83 13.26 24.06
N HIS A 318 -4.18 13.27 24.01
CA HIS A 318 -5.02 12.81 25.12
C HIS A 318 -4.76 11.34 25.51
N TYR A 319 -4.27 10.52 24.59
CA TYR A 319 -3.91 9.12 24.84
C TYR A 319 -2.75 9.00 25.83
N MET A 320 -1.85 10.00 25.89
CA MET A 320 -0.67 9.96 26.75
C MET A 320 -1.01 9.87 28.24
N VAL A 321 -2.22 10.28 28.65
CA VAL A 321 -2.71 10.13 30.03
C VAL A 321 -2.63 8.69 30.53
N GLN A 322 -2.73 7.69 29.63
CA GLN A 322 -2.64 6.26 29.98
C GLN A 322 -1.31 5.88 30.61
N TRP A 323 -0.26 6.67 30.36
CA TRP A 323 1.09 6.44 30.89
C TRP A 323 1.41 7.34 32.08
N MET A 324 0.43 8.10 32.57
CA MET A 324 0.58 9.03 33.68
C MET A 324 -0.13 8.51 34.92
N ASP A 325 0.25 9.03 36.09
CA ASP A 325 -0.41 8.75 37.37
C ASP A 325 -1.76 9.52 37.45
N ARG A 326 -2.78 8.97 36.78
CA ARG A 326 -4.13 9.53 36.61
C ARG A 326 -5.19 8.43 36.60
N GLU A 327 -6.39 8.75 37.07
CA GLU A 327 -7.56 7.85 37.04
C GLU A 327 -8.21 7.80 35.64
N THR A 328 -7.42 7.45 34.63
CA THR A 328 -7.89 7.28 33.24
C THR A 328 -7.40 5.93 32.71
N THR A 329 -8.33 5.05 32.35
CA THR A 329 -8.02 3.67 31.95
C THR A 329 -8.79 3.31 30.70
N GLY A 330 -8.06 2.84 29.68
CA GLY A 330 -8.65 2.50 28.39
C GLY A 330 -8.95 3.73 27.54
N PHE A 331 -9.42 3.49 26.32
CA PHE A 331 -9.63 4.52 25.32
C PHE A 331 -10.88 4.23 24.49
N THR A 332 -11.33 5.24 23.77
CA THR A 332 -12.44 5.13 22.81
C THR A 332 -11.92 5.18 21.38
N HIS A 333 -12.75 4.72 20.44
CA HIS A 333 -12.45 4.90 19.01
C HIS A 333 -12.58 6.39 18.65
N MET A 334 -11.83 6.82 17.62
CA MET A 334 -11.90 8.19 17.13
C MET A 334 -13.35 8.55 16.74
N GLY A 335 -13.87 9.66 17.25
CA GLY A 335 -15.26 10.09 17.08
C GLY A 335 -16.22 9.57 18.16
N GLY A 336 -15.76 8.68 19.04
CA GLY A 336 -16.50 8.18 20.20
C GLY A 336 -16.20 8.93 21.50
N GLU A 337 -15.42 10.01 21.45
CA GLU A 337 -15.10 10.83 22.62
C GLU A 337 -16.37 11.43 23.24
N GLY A 338 -16.60 11.17 24.54
CA GLY A 338 -17.77 11.67 25.28
C GLY A 338 -19.03 10.80 25.19
N ALA A 339 -18.98 9.67 24.47
CA ALA A 339 -20.11 8.75 24.33
C ALA A 339 -20.09 7.56 25.32
N ASN A 340 -19.13 7.51 26.24
CA ASN A 340 -18.90 6.39 27.17
C ASN A 340 -19.26 6.69 28.63
#